data_AF-A0A7W4FBY2-F1
#
_entry.id   AF-A0A7W4FBY2-F1
#
_cell.length_a   1.000
_cell.length_b   1.000
_cell.length_c   1.000
_cell.angle_alpha   90.00
_cell.angle_beta   90.00
_cell.angle_gamma   90.00
#
_symmetry.space_group_name_H-M   'P 1'
#
loop_
_entity.id
_entity.type
_entity.pdbx_description
1 polymer ?
#
loop_
_entity_poly.entity_id
_entity_poly.type
_entity_poly.pdbx_seq_one_letter_code
_entity_poly.pdbx_strand_id
1 'polypeptide(L)'
;MMQGRGVPQGPLPNSAGGIFRGMMLLGRGRREGLNCFGATQDSVLTALAPRVALWLVGALLTLVQAPTGLSGTKILFSLCLVLTPIIVTHQLARLWGREALWPRYMTAALWCDWLVLFVMLIAVAVVAMVLPAGLNAVRSALILNGIVFAYNLWLTWFIARVGLALGVWRAILVVLAVAAAILVLGEAAAVLPPHYAPWQDFLALPSAHAPQ
;
A
#
# COMPACT_ATOMS: atom_id res chain seq x y z
N MET A 1 46.82 -8.72 -22.75
CA MET A 1 45.52 -9.27 -22.34
C MET A 1 45.18 -8.75 -20.95
N MET A 2 44.44 -7.66 -20.84
CA MET A 2 44.01 -7.13 -19.54
C MET A 2 42.58 -7.59 -19.26
N GLN A 3 42.48 -8.48 -18.29
CA GLN A 3 41.24 -9.01 -17.73
C GLN A 3 40.46 -7.85 -17.12
N GLY A 4 39.40 -7.42 -17.79
CA GLY A 4 38.48 -6.43 -17.27
C GLY A 4 37.94 -6.91 -15.92
N ARG A 5 38.31 -6.20 -14.85
CA ARG A 5 37.73 -6.39 -13.52
C ARG A 5 36.22 -6.25 -13.68
N GLY A 6 35.50 -7.36 -13.53
CA GLY A 6 34.05 -7.38 -13.51
C GLY A 6 33.59 -6.38 -12.45
N VAL A 7 33.02 -5.27 -12.90
CA VAL A 7 32.22 -4.39 -12.06
C VAL A 7 31.22 -5.31 -11.37
N PRO A 8 31.11 -5.34 -10.02
CA PRO A 8 30.09 -6.14 -9.37
C PRO A 8 28.76 -5.68 -9.95
N GLN A 9 28.15 -6.53 -10.78
CA GLN A 9 26.88 -6.26 -11.41
C GLN A 9 25.89 -6.14 -10.27
N GLY A 10 25.58 -4.89 -9.89
CA GLY A 10 24.44 -4.63 -9.03
C GLY A 10 23.23 -5.32 -9.67
N PRO A 11 22.34 -5.94 -8.87
CA PRO A 11 21.18 -6.64 -9.40
C PRO A 11 20.48 -5.73 -10.42
N LEU A 12 20.24 -6.26 -11.61
CA LEU A 12 19.61 -5.53 -12.71
C LEU A 12 18.30 -4.89 -12.20
N PRO A 13 17.99 -3.65 -12.61
CA PRO A 13 16.71 -3.03 -12.29
C PRO A 13 15.56 -4.00 -12.62
N ASN A 14 14.60 -4.16 -11.71
CA ASN A 14 13.48 -5.14 -11.79
C ASN A 14 13.81 -6.63 -11.57
N SER A 15 15.04 -7.00 -11.20
CA SER A 15 15.29 -8.37 -10.71
C SER A 15 14.63 -8.56 -9.34
N ALA A 16 14.07 -9.74 -9.05
CA ALA A 16 13.42 -10.02 -7.76
C ALA A 16 14.33 -9.69 -6.56
N GLY A 17 15.59 -10.12 -6.57
CA GLY A 17 16.57 -9.77 -5.54
C GLY A 17 16.91 -8.27 -5.45
N GLY A 18 16.85 -7.56 -6.59
CA GLY A 18 16.99 -6.11 -6.66
C GLY A 18 15.80 -5.39 -6.02
N ILE A 19 14.57 -5.84 -6.28
CA ILE A 19 13.34 -5.31 -5.70
C ILE A 19 13.36 -5.50 -4.17
N PHE A 20 13.68 -6.70 -3.67
CA PHE A 20 13.80 -6.94 -2.22
C PHE A 20 14.85 -6.03 -1.56
N ARG A 21 16.02 -5.89 -2.19
CA ARG A 21 17.05 -4.97 -1.72
C ARG A 21 16.55 -3.52 -1.74
N GLY A 22 15.85 -3.11 -2.80
CA GLY A 22 15.23 -1.79 -2.94
C GLY A 22 14.22 -1.50 -1.84
N MET A 23 13.34 -2.47 -1.55
CA MET A 23 12.36 -2.41 -0.46
C MET A 23 13.05 -2.25 0.89
N MET A 24 14.08 -3.05 1.18
CA MET A 24 14.80 -2.98 2.46
C MET A 24 15.60 -1.67 2.61
N LEU A 25 16.19 -1.16 1.53
CA LEU A 25 16.89 0.12 1.54
C LEU A 25 15.91 1.29 1.75
N LEU A 26 14.78 1.31 1.03
CA LEU A 26 13.74 2.32 1.18
C LEU A 26 13.08 2.28 2.56
N GLY A 27 12.78 1.09 3.07
CA GLY A 27 12.25 0.89 4.42
C GLY A 27 13.18 1.40 5.53
N ARG A 28 14.50 1.45 5.26
CA ARG A 28 15.50 2.04 6.17
C ARG A 28 15.78 3.52 5.90
N GLY A 29 15.03 4.17 5.01
CA GLY A 29 15.20 5.59 4.69
C GLY A 29 16.39 5.89 3.76
N ARG A 30 16.90 4.89 3.03
CA ARG A 30 17.99 5.08 2.06
C ARG A 30 17.43 5.31 0.66
N ARG A 31 17.63 6.53 0.14
CA ARG A 31 17.23 6.94 -1.21
C ARG A 31 17.79 6.07 -2.34
N GLU A 32 18.93 5.41 -2.09
CA GLU A 32 19.59 4.50 -3.03
C GLU A 32 18.67 3.34 -3.46
N GLY A 33 17.74 2.93 -2.60
CA GLY A 33 16.79 1.85 -2.89
C GLY A 33 15.93 2.13 -4.12
N LEU A 34 15.68 3.40 -4.46
CA LEU A 34 14.94 3.74 -5.68
C LEU A 34 15.64 3.23 -6.94
N ASN A 35 16.98 3.15 -6.96
CA ASN A 35 17.75 2.75 -8.15
C ASN A 35 17.50 1.28 -8.53
N CYS A 36 16.95 0.49 -7.60
CA CYS A 36 16.63 -0.91 -7.83
C CYS A 36 15.32 -1.13 -8.58
N PHE A 37 14.48 -0.08 -8.71
CA PHE A 37 13.19 -0.15 -9.40
C PHE A 37 13.28 0.45 -10.79
N GLY A 38 12.63 -0.20 -11.76
CA GLY A 38 12.56 0.27 -13.14
C GLY A 38 11.71 1.53 -13.28
N ALA A 39 12.03 2.34 -14.30
CA ALA A 39 11.34 3.58 -14.62
C ALA A 39 10.39 3.44 -15.82
N THR A 40 9.99 2.22 -16.17
CA THR A 40 9.12 1.92 -17.32
C THR A 40 7.68 1.61 -16.90
N GLN A 41 6.73 1.75 -17.82
CA GLN A 41 5.33 1.36 -17.57
C GLN A 41 5.19 -0.14 -17.30
N ASP A 42 5.97 -0.98 -17.98
CA ASP A 42 6.01 -2.43 -17.73
C ASP A 42 6.40 -2.76 -16.28
N SER A 43 7.29 -1.96 -15.69
CA SER A 43 7.70 -2.10 -14.28
C SER A 43 6.53 -1.84 -13.34
N VAL A 44 5.72 -0.81 -13.65
CA VAL A 44 4.52 -0.47 -12.88
C VAL A 44 3.48 -1.58 -13.00
N LEU A 45 3.23 -2.08 -14.21
CA LEU A 45 2.29 -3.19 -14.45
C LEU A 45 2.73 -4.47 -13.73
N THR A 46 4.03 -4.76 -13.73
CA THR A 46 4.60 -5.92 -13.00
C THR A 46 4.43 -5.77 -11.49
N ALA A 47 4.60 -4.56 -10.94
CA ALA A 47 4.36 -4.28 -9.52
C ALA A 47 2.87 -4.27 -9.15
N LEU A 48 2.00 -3.97 -10.12
CA LEU A 48 0.54 -3.98 -9.95
C LEU A 48 -0.03 -5.41 -10.01
N ALA A 49 0.59 -6.30 -10.78
CA ALA A 49 0.09 -7.64 -11.06
C ALA A 49 -0.24 -8.45 -9.79
N PRO A 50 0.59 -8.49 -8.73
CA PRO A 50 0.26 -9.21 -7.49
C PRO A 50 -0.98 -8.64 -6.80
N ARG A 51 -1.14 -7.31 -6.79
CA ARG A 51 -2.26 -6.63 -6.15
C ARG A 51 -3.57 -6.89 -6.90
N VAL A 52 -3.51 -6.88 -8.24
CA VAL A 52 -4.66 -7.22 -9.11
C VAL A 52 -5.01 -8.69 -8.98
N ALA A 53 -4.02 -9.59 -8.93
CA ALA A 53 -4.24 -11.02 -8.74
C ALA A 53 -4.95 -11.31 -7.41
N LEU A 54 -4.47 -10.71 -6.31
CA LEU A 54 -5.16 -10.84 -5.01
C LEU A 54 -6.56 -10.26 -5.04
N TRP A 55 -6.76 -9.11 -5.69
CA TRP A 55 -8.09 -8.51 -5.83
C TRP A 55 -9.04 -9.43 -6.61
N LEU A 56 -8.59 -10.01 -7.73
CA LEU A 56 -9.39 -10.95 -8.53
C LEU A 56 -9.76 -12.20 -7.73
N VAL A 57 -8.81 -12.77 -6.99
CA VAL A 57 -9.06 -13.93 -6.14
C VAL A 57 -10.03 -13.57 -5.02
N GLY A 58 -9.84 -12.41 -4.36
CA GLY A 58 -10.75 -11.92 -3.33
C GLY A 58 -12.16 -11.69 -3.85
N ALA A 59 -12.30 -11.06 -5.03
CA ALA A 59 -13.56 -10.84 -5.72
C ALA A 59 -14.26 -12.17 -6.04
N LEU A 60 -13.53 -13.13 -6.59
CA LEU A 60 -14.05 -14.47 -6.89
C LEU A 60 -14.52 -15.19 -5.63
N LEU A 61 -13.74 -15.14 -4.54
CA LEU A 61 -14.11 -15.73 -3.26
C LEU A 61 -15.38 -15.08 -2.68
N THR A 62 -15.50 -13.75 -2.74
CA THR A 62 -16.72 -13.05 -2.29
C THR A 62 -17.94 -13.40 -3.13
N LEU A 63 -17.78 -13.66 -4.43
CA LEU A 63 -18.87 -14.10 -5.31
C LEU A 63 -19.28 -15.54 -5.02
N VAL A 64 -18.31 -16.42 -4.73
CA VAL A 64 -18.56 -17.85 -4.44
C VAL A 64 -19.16 -18.05 -3.05
N GLN A 65 -18.70 -17.30 -2.03
CA GLN A 65 -19.13 -17.51 -0.64
C GLN A 65 -20.40 -16.74 -0.26
N ALA A 66 -20.70 -15.61 -0.90
CA ALA A 66 -21.88 -14.81 -0.57
C ALA A 66 -22.41 -14.05 -1.81
N PRO A 67 -23.15 -14.72 -2.72
CA PRO A 67 -23.75 -14.12 -3.92
C PRO A 67 -24.95 -13.24 -3.53
N THR A 68 -24.67 -12.12 -2.88
CA THR A 68 -25.64 -11.04 -2.67
C THR A 68 -25.42 -9.98 -3.73
N GLY A 69 -26.47 -9.26 -4.16
CA GLY A 69 -26.36 -8.14 -5.12
C GLY A 69 -25.38 -7.04 -4.70
N LEU A 70 -24.97 -7.04 -3.42
CA LEU A 70 -23.92 -6.24 -2.80
C LEU A 70 -22.49 -6.55 -3.26
N SER A 71 -22.24 -7.78 -3.74
CA SER A 71 -20.89 -8.25 -4.05
C SER A 71 -20.28 -7.47 -5.22
N GLY A 72 -21.10 -7.13 -6.24
CA GLY A 72 -20.66 -6.32 -7.39
C GLY A 72 -20.18 -4.92 -7.00
N THR A 73 -20.92 -4.22 -6.15
CA THR A 73 -20.56 -2.86 -5.69
C THR A 73 -19.29 -2.89 -4.84
N LYS A 74 -19.10 -3.89 -3.97
CA LYS A 74 -17.87 -4.07 -3.19
C LYS A 74 -16.64 -4.28 -4.07
N ILE A 75 -16.80 -5.07 -5.13
CA ILE A 75 -15.75 -5.35 -6.12
C ILE A 75 -15.37 -4.05 -6.85
N LEU A 76 -16.35 -3.35 -7.42
CA LEU A 76 -16.15 -2.05 -8.10
C LEU A 76 -15.52 -1.01 -7.18
N PHE A 77 -15.99 -0.92 -5.94
CA PHE A 77 -15.46 0.02 -4.95
C PHE A 77 -14.00 -0.28 -4.59
N SER A 78 -13.68 -1.56 -4.40
CA SER A 78 -12.31 -2.00 -4.14
C SER A 78 -11.38 -1.73 -5.33
N LEU A 79 -11.88 -1.88 -6.57
CA LEU A 79 -11.14 -1.50 -7.77
C LEU A 79 -10.87 0.01 -7.82
N CYS A 80 -11.88 0.84 -7.49
CA CYS A 80 -11.71 2.28 -7.38
C CYS A 80 -10.66 2.64 -6.32
N LEU A 81 -10.68 2.00 -5.16
CA LEU A 81 -9.67 2.20 -4.11
C LEU A 81 -8.26 1.85 -4.57
N VAL A 82 -8.08 0.78 -5.35
CA VAL A 82 -6.76 0.38 -5.89
C VAL A 82 -6.26 1.38 -6.94
N LEU A 83 -7.15 1.89 -7.79
CA LEU A 83 -6.80 2.81 -8.88
C LEU A 83 -6.60 4.26 -8.42
N THR A 84 -7.29 4.67 -7.35
CA THR A 84 -7.24 6.04 -6.81
C THR A 84 -5.83 6.55 -6.53
N PRO A 85 -4.98 5.86 -5.75
CA PRO A 85 -3.62 6.35 -5.49
C PRO A 85 -2.79 6.44 -6.77
N ILE A 86 -3.06 5.59 -7.77
CA ILE A 86 -2.36 5.59 -9.06
C ILE A 86 -2.72 6.85 -9.85
N ILE A 87 -4.01 7.13 -9.99
CA ILE A 87 -4.52 8.29 -10.74
C ILE A 87 -4.14 9.60 -10.03
N VAL A 88 -4.35 9.69 -8.72
CA VAL A 88 -4.06 10.90 -7.93
C VAL A 88 -2.58 11.25 -8.01
N THR A 89 -1.68 10.28 -7.78
CA THR A 89 -0.24 10.54 -7.83
C THR A 89 0.25 10.85 -9.25
N HIS A 90 -0.38 10.27 -10.28
CA HIS A 90 -0.06 10.59 -11.67
C HIS A 90 -0.47 12.02 -12.03
N GLN A 91 -1.68 12.45 -11.64
CA GLN A 91 -2.15 13.82 -11.84
C GLN A 91 -1.28 14.84 -11.07
N LEU A 92 -0.90 14.53 -9.83
CA LEU A 92 0.00 15.39 -9.05
C LEU A 92 1.40 15.47 -9.70
N ALA A 93 1.93 14.35 -10.19
CA ALA A 93 3.20 14.33 -10.93
C ALA A 93 3.11 15.17 -12.22
N ARG A 94 1.97 15.12 -12.93
CA ARG A 94 1.69 15.95 -14.11
C ARG A 94 1.62 17.43 -13.79
N LEU A 95 0.86 17.81 -12.77
CA LEU A 95 0.73 19.20 -12.30
C LEU A 95 2.08 19.82 -11.92
N TRP A 96 3.05 19.00 -11.50
CA TRP A 96 4.39 19.46 -11.15
C TRP A 96 5.45 19.21 -12.22
N GLY A 97 5.09 18.74 -13.41
CA GLY A 97 6.01 18.47 -14.52
C GLY A 97 7.02 17.35 -14.25
N ARG A 98 6.68 16.40 -13.36
CA ARG A 98 7.55 15.31 -12.87
C ARG A 98 7.08 13.94 -13.35
N GLU A 99 6.31 13.88 -14.43
CA GLU A 99 5.76 12.64 -14.98
C GLU A 99 6.82 11.59 -15.31
N ALA A 100 8.00 12.02 -15.79
CA ALA A 100 9.10 11.11 -16.11
C ALA A 100 9.63 10.32 -14.89
N LEU A 101 9.43 10.84 -13.67
CA LEU A 101 9.83 10.17 -12.43
C LEU A 101 8.72 9.31 -11.83
N TRP A 102 7.48 9.49 -12.30
CA TRP A 102 6.31 8.80 -11.76
C TRP A 102 6.38 7.27 -11.87
N PRO A 103 6.80 6.65 -12.99
CA PRO A 103 6.80 5.18 -13.10
C PRO A 103 7.70 4.53 -12.05
N ARG A 104 8.86 5.14 -11.77
CA ARG A 104 9.81 4.65 -10.79
C ARG A 104 9.31 4.84 -9.36
N TYR A 105 8.71 6.00 -9.08
CA TYR A 105 8.01 6.25 -7.82
C TYR A 105 6.89 5.22 -7.59
N MET A 106 6.03 5.01 -8.58
CA MET A 106 4.87 4.13 -8.47
C MET A 106 5.28 2.67 -8.28
N THR A 107 6.27 2.21 -9.04
CA THR A 107 6.84 0.87 -8.89
C THR A 107 7.40 0.68 -7.48
N ALA A 108 8.18 1.65 -6.98
CA ALA A 108 8.73 1.58 -5.62
C ALA A 108 7.64 1.62 -4.54
N ALA A 109 6.64 2.48 -4.69
CA ALA A 109 5.52 2.60 -3.76
C ALA A 109 4.70 1.31 -3.69
N LEU A 110 4.35 0.71 -4.84
CA LEU A 110 3.62 -0.55 -4.92
C LEU A 110 4.37 -1.71 -4.25
N TRP A 111 5.68 -1.81 -4.47
CA TRP A 111 6.49 -2.84 -3.81
C TRP A 111 6.66 -2.58 -2.31
N CYS A 112 6.90 -1.32 -1.91
CA CYS A 112 7.07 -0.98 -0.50
C CYS A 112 5.77 -1.07 0.32
N ASP A 113 4.60 -1.03 -0.31
CA ASP A 113 3.33 -1.26 0.36
C ASP A 113 3.28 -2.66 1.01
N TRP A 114 3.80 -3.68 0.32
CA TRP A 114 3.94 -5.04 0.87
C TRP A 114 4.86 -5.10 2.08
N LEU A 115 5.85 -4.21 2.16
CA LEU A 115 6.75 -4.14 3.30
C LEU A 115 5.98 -3.81 4.59
N VAL A 116 4.94 -2.99 4.51
CA VAL A 116 4.08 -2.67 5.67
C VAL A 116 3.36 -3.92 6.17
N LEU A 117 2.86 -4.77 5.26
CA LEU A 117 2.23 -6.05 5.64
C LEU A 117 3.23 -6.98 6.32
N PHE A 118 4.46 -7.10 5.81
CA PHE A 118 5.50 -7.90 6.45
C PHE A 118 5.89 -7.35 7.82
N VAL A 119 6.04 -6.03 7.95
CA VAL A 119 6.33 -5.38 9.24
C VAL A 119 5.20 -5.64 10.23
N MET A 120 3.94 -5.56 9.80
CA MET A 120 2.78 -5.86 10.64
C MET A 120 2.77 -7.33 11.10
N LEU A 121 3.00 -8.28 10.20
CA LEU A 121 3.09 -9.70 10.55
C LEU A 121 4.20 -9.99 11.55
N ILE A 122 5.39 -9.43 11.33
CA ILE A 122 6.52 -9.56 12.25
C ILE A 122 6.18 -8.91 13.61
N ALA A 123 5.58 -7.72 13.61
CA ALA A 123 5.19 -7.05 14.84
C ALA A 123 4.19 -7.88 15.65
N VAL A 124 3.18 -8.47 14.99
CA VAL A 124 2.20 -9.36 15.64
C VAL A 124 2.89 -10.61 16.18
N ALA A 125 3.79 -11.23 15.43
CA ALA A 125 4.55 -12.39 15.88
C ALA A 125 5.43 -12.07 17.11
N VAL A 126 6.13 -10.93 17.09
CA VAL A 126 6.92 -10.46 18.23
C VAL A 126 6.04 -10.21 19.44
N VAL A 127 4.87 -9.58 19.26
CA VAL A 127 3.91 -9.38 20.35
C VAL A 127 3.41 -10.70 20.92
N ALA A 128 3.08 -11.67 20.07
CA ALA A 128 2.64 -13.00 20.50
C ALA A 128 3.73 -13.76 21.28
N MET A 129 5.01 -13.50 21.00
CA MET A 129 6.15 -14.13 21.69
C MET A 129 6.57 -13.40 22.98
N VAL A 130 6.49 -12.07 23.00
CA VAL A 130 7.04 -11.23 24.07
C VAL A 130 6.01 -10.89 25.14
N LEU A 131 4.72 -10.83 24.81
CA LEU A 131 3.69 -10.51 25.79
C LEU A 131 3.30 -11.78 26.58
N PRO A 132 3.60 -11.87 27.88
CA PRO A 132 2.93 -12.85 28.74
C PRO A 132 1.43 -12.56 28.72
N ALA A 133 0.61 -13.60 28.92
CA ALA A 133 -0.86 -13.59 28.82
C ALA A 133 -1.61 -12.55 29.70
N GLY A 134 -0.90 -11.67 30.42
CA GLY A 134 -1.46 -10.69 31.36
C GLY A 134 -1.44 -9.22 30.91
N LEU A 135 -0.95 -8.88 29.71
CA LEU A 135 -1.08 -7.51 29.16
C LEU A 135 -2.42 -7.35 28.44
N ASN A 136 -3.15 -6.27 28.74
CA ASN A 136 -4.43 -5.94 28.10
C ASN A 136 -4.30 -5.95 26.57
N ALA A 137 -4.89 -6.96 25.92
CA ALA A 137 -4.82 -7.19 24.48
C ALA A 137 -5.21 -5.95 23.64
N VAL A 138 -6.15 -5.15 24.17
CA VAL A 138 -6.59 -3.90 23.55
C VAL A 138 -5.46 -2.86 23.51
N ARG A 139 -4.72 -2.69 24.61
CA ARG A 139 -3.67 -1.67 24.71
C ARG A 139 -2.45 -2.04 23.86
N SER A 140 -2.08 -3.33 23.82
CA SER A 140 -1.02 -3.82 22.95
C SER A 140 -1.37 -3.70 21.47
N ALA A 141 -2.61 -4.02 21.09
CA ALA A 141 -3.09 -3.84 19.72
C ALA A 141 -3.06 -2.36 19.31
N LEU A 142 -3.46 -1.44 20.20
CA LEU A 142 -3.50 -0.01 19.90
C LEU A 142 -2.10 0.57 19.71
N ILE A 143 -1.13 0.20 20.57
CA ILE A 143 0.27 0.62 20.42
C ILE A 143 0.87 0.07 19.13
N LEU A 144 0.65 -1.22 18.84
CA LEU A 144 1.19 -1.86 17.63
C LEU A 144 0.62 -1.24 16.35
N ASN A 145 -0.69 -1.03 16.28
CA ASN A 145 -1.32 -0.35 15.16
C ASN A 145 -0.83 1.09 15.02
N GLY A 146 -0.63 1.82 16.14
CA GLY A 146 -0.08 3.17 16.12
C GLY A 146 1.33 3.23 15.53
N ILE A 147 2.21 2.30 15.90
CA ILE A 147 3.57 2.20 15.37
C ILE A 147 3.56 1.85 13.88
N VAL A 148 2.76 0.84 13.49
CA VAL A 148 2.63 0.44 12.08
C VAL A 148 2.06 1.58 11.23
N PHE A 149 1.07 2.31 11.75
CA PHE A 149 0.47 3.46 11.08
C PHE A 149 1.49 4.60 10.91
N ALA A 150 2.23 4.95 11.96
CA ALA A 150 3.27 5.98 11.89
C ALA A 150 4.37 5.59 10.90
N TYR A 151 4.79 4.32 10.90
CA TYR A 151 5.77 3.80 9.94
C TYR A 151 5.25 3.85 8.50
N ASN A 152 4.00 3.45 8.26
CA ASN A 152 3.37 3.52 6.95
C ASN A 152 3.31 4.96 6.43
N LEU A 153 2.89 5.91 7.28
CA LEU A 153 2.80 7.33 6.93
C LEU A 153 4.19 7.89 6.59
N TRP A 154 5.20 7.58 7.41
CA TRP A 154 6.58 7.98 7.17
C TRP A 154 7.13 7.39 5.87
N LEU A 155 6.91 6.09 5.62
CA LEU A 155 7.40 5.40 4.43
C LEU A 155 6.75 5.98 3.16
N THR A 156 5.44 6.18 3.18
CA THR A 156 4.69 6.78 2.05
C THR A 156 5.16 8.19 1.76
N TRP A 157 5.33 9.02 2.81
CA TRP A 157 5.88 10.37 2.67
C TRP A 157 7.32 10.36 2.12
N PHE A 158 8.18 9.47 2.63
CA PHE A 158 9.56 9.37 2.21
C PHE A 158 9.68 8.93 0.74
N ILE A 159 8.92 7.91 0.32
CA ILE A 159 8.90 7.44 -1.06
C ILE A 159 8.35 8.52 -2.00
N ALA A 160 7.28 9.23 -1.63
CA ALA A 160 6.75 10.35 -2.41
C ALA A 160 7.78 11.47 -2.58
N ARG A 161 8.47 11.84 -1.49
CA ARG A 161 9.50 12.87 -1.50
C ARG A 161 10.67 12.50 -2.40
N VAL A 162 11.25 11.32 -2.21
CA VAL A 162 12.47 10.91 -2.92
C VAL A 162 12.15 10.45 -4.34
N GLY A 163 11.02 9.76 -4.55
CA GLY A 163 10.60 9.22 -5.85
C GLY A 163 10.22 10.30 -6.86
N LEU A 164 9.50 11.33 -6.45
CA LEU A 164 9.12 12.45 -7.31
C LEU A 164 10.07 13.65 -7.20
N ALA A 165 11.15 13.53 -6.42
CA ALA A 165 12.10 14.60 -6.12
C ALA A 165 11.41 15.90 -5.64
N LEU A 166 10.44 15.75 -4.71
CA LEU A 166 9.61 16.84 -4.20
C LEU A 166 10.18 17.45 -2.90
N GLY A 167 9.80 18.71 -2.63
CA GLY A 167 10.02 19.34 -1.33
C GLY A 167 9.13 18.71 -0.24
N VAL A 168 9.52 18.89 1.03
CA VAL A 168 8.84 18.29 2.21
C VAL A 168 7.34 18.56 2.21
N TRP A 169 6.93 19.80 1.97
CA TRP A 169 5.52 20.22 1.96
C TRP A 169 4.72 19.59 0.81
N ARG A 170 5.32 19.47 -0.38
CA ARG A 170 4.65 18.84 -1.53
C ARG A 170 4.46 17.34 -1.35
N ALA A 171 5.41 16.67 -0.70
CA ALA A 171 5.25 15.26 -0.34
C ALA A 171 4.12 15.05 0.68
N ILE A 172 3.98 15.94 1.67
CA ILE A 172 2.83 15.93 2.60
C ILE A 172 1.52 16.12 1.83
N LEU A 173 1.46 17.05 0.87
CA LEU A 173 0.28 17.24 0.02
C LEU A 173 -0.07 15.98 -0.78
N VAL A 174 0.91 15.23 -1.31
CA VAL A 174 0.63 13.95 -1.98
C VAL A 174 -0.03 12.96 -1.02
N VAL A 175 0.55 12.80 0.17
CA VAL A 175 0.03 11.87 1.18
C VAL A 175 -1.37 12.27 1.62
N LEU A 176 -1.60 13.56 1.91
CA LEU A 176 -2.91 14.07 2.29
C LEU A 176 -3.91 13.98 1.15
N ALA A 177 -3.53 14.23 -0.10
CA ALA A 177 -4.42 14.11 -1.25
C ALA A 177 -4.85 12.66 -1.48
N VAL A 178 -3.92 11.70 -1.36
CA VAL A 178 -4.24 10.27 -1.46
C VAL A 178 -5.12 9.84 -0.29
N ALA A 179 -4.80 10.24 0.93
CA ALA A 179 -5.61 9.92 2.11
C ALA A 179 -7.02 10.53 2.01
N ALA A 180 -7.13 11.80 1.62
CA ALA A 180 -8.40 12.47 1.42
C ALA A 180 -9.22 11.81 0.31
N ALA A 181 -8.60 11.42 -0.81
CA ALA A 181 -9.28 10.72 -1.89
C ALA A 181 -9.83 9.36 -1.42
N ILE A 182 -9.04 8.60 -0.65
CA ILE A 182 -9.46 7.33 -0.05
C ILE A 182 -10.61 7.56 0.95
N LEU A 183 -10.53 8.58 1.80
CA LEU A 183 -11.60 8.93 2.73
C LEU A 183 -12.88 9.32 2.00
N VAL A 184 -12.81 10.20 1.00
CA VAL A 184 -13.96 10.61 0.18
C VAL A 184 -14.59 9.41 -0.52
N LEU A 185 -13.78 8.48 -1.04
CA LEU A 185 -14.28 7.21 -1.57
C LEU A 185 -14.94 6.36 -0.50
N GLY A 186 -14.34 6.24 0.69
CA GLY A 186 -14.91 5.53 1.84
C GLY A 186 -16.28 6.07 2.24
N GLU A 187 -16.40 7.39 2.39
CA GLU A 187 -17.66 8.07 2.68
C GLU A 187 -18.66 7.91 1.52
N ALA A 188 -18.21 8.02 0.27
CA ALA A 188 -19.07 7.81 -0.91
C ALA A 188 -19.60 6.36 -0.98
N ALA A 189 -18.81 5.37 -0.56
CA ALA A 189 -19.28 3.99 -0.42
C ALA A 189 -20.26 3.80 0.73
N ALA A 190 -20.12 4.56 1.83
CA ALA A 190 -21.10 4.55 2.91
C ALA A 190 -22.46 5.16 2.48
N VAL A 191 -22.44 6.07 1.50
CA VAL A 191 -23.63 6.73 0.94
C VAL A 191 -24.28 5.93 -0.19
N LEU A 192 -23.53 5.10 -0.94
CA LEU A 192 -24.11 4.28 -2.02
C LEU A 192 -24.88 3.06 -1.45
N PRO A 193 -26.14 2.85 -1.86
CA PRO A 193 -26.90 1.68 -1.47
C PRO A 193 -26.38 0.41 -2.17
N PRO A 194 -26.39 -0.75 -1.49
CA PRO A 194 -26.92 -0.99 -0.14
C PRO A 194 -25.81 -0.77 0.89
N HIS A 195 -26.17 -0.16 2.02
CA HIS A 195 -25.31 0.27 3.14
C HIS A 195 -24.18 -0.72 3.44
N TYR A 196 -23.05 -0.57 2.75
CA TYR A 196 -21.83 -1.23 3.15
C TYR A 196 -21.18 -0.29 4.14
N ALA A 197 -21.32 -0.62 5.43
CA ALA A 197 -20.69 0.09 6.52
C ALA A 197 -19.36 -0.62 6.83
N PRO A 198 -18.27 -0.32 6.12
CA PRO A 198 -16.99 -1.00 6.29
C PRO A 198 -16.49 -0.93 7.72
N TRP A 199 -16.82 0.14 8.46
CA TRP A 199 -16.49 0.29 9.87
C TRP A 199 -17.26 -0.65 10.79
N GLN A 200 -18.50 -1.02 10.48
CA GLN A 200 -19.33 -1.89 11.32
C GLN A 200 -18.89 -3.36 11.20
N ASP A 201 -18.60 -3.81 9.98
CA ASP A 201 -18.05 -5.14 9.72
C ASP A 201 -16.64 -5.30 10.31
N PHE A 202 -15.81 -4.25 10.24
CA PHE A 202 -14.45 -4.27 10.80
C PHE A 202 -14.42 -4.21 12.33
N LEU A 203 -15.45 -3.62 12.97
CA LEU A 203 -15.56 -3.50 14.42
C LEU A 203 -16.33 -4.64 15.10
N ALA A 204 -16.90 -5.59 14.34
CA ALA A 204 -17.71 -6.69 14.85
C ALA A 204 -18.74 -6.25 15.91
N LEU A 205 -19.41 -5.11 15.68
CA LEU A 205 -20.54 -4.72 16.51
C LEU A 205 -21.72 -5.61 16.13
N PRO A 206 -22.24 -6.44 17.06
CA PRO A 206 -23.37 -7.31 16.75
C PRO A 206 -24.52 -6.44 16.28
N SER A 207 -25.04 -6.73 15.09
CA SER A 207 -26.24 -6.10 14.58
C SER A 207 -27.35 -6.34 15.58
N ALA A 208 -27.92 -5.27 16.12
CA ALA A 208 -29.22 -5.30 16.75
C ALA A 208 -30.26 -5.57 15.65
N HIS A 209 -30.29 -6.78 15.13
CA HIS A 209 -31.45 -7.31 14.42
C HIS A 209 -32.40 -7.80 15.51
N ALA A 210 -33.32 -6.90 15.89
CA ALA A 210 -34.52 -7.29 16.59
C ALA A 210 -35.25 -8.35 15.76
N PRO A 211 -35.73 -9.45 16.36
CA PRO A 211 -36.47 -10.47 15.65
C PRO A 211 -37.84 -9.93 15.22
N GLN A 212 -38.18 -10.15 13.96
CA GLN A 212 -39.56 -10.36 13.52
C GLN A 212 -39.62 -11.62 12.67
#